data_AF-A0A1Y0ZCM4-F1
#
_entry.id   AF-A0A1Y0ZCM4-F1
#
_cell.length_a   1.000
_cell.length_b   1.000
_cell.length_c   1.000
_cell.angle_alpha   90.00
_cell.angle_beta   90.00
_cell.angle_gamma   90.00
#
_symmetry.space_group_name_H-M   'P 1'
#
loop_
_entity.id
_entity.type
_entity.pdbx_description
1 polymer ?
#
loop_
_entity_poly.entity_id
_entity_poly.type
_entity_poly.pdbx_seq_one_letter_code
_entity_poly.pdbx_strand_id
1 'polypeptide(L)'
;MDEAAWGDAERRAFGMQIGNDAPDGRRLLVLANAGEAAIDFQLARVVGGPWTPLFDTTAMDGRPVAREALKAGGTLHLPGRALVVLARSAAPRKAVAG
;
A
#
# COMPACT_ATOMS: atom_id res chain seq x y z
N MET A 1 -5.70 10.36 -4.08
CA MET A 1 -7.12 10.69 -4.35
C MET A 1 -7.27 12.19 -4.15
N ASP A 2 -8.10 12.83 -4.95
CA ASP A 2 -8.43 14.26 -4.83
C ASP A 2 -9.71 14.47 -4.00
N GLU A 3 -10.12 15.73 -3.82
CA GLU A 3 -11.28 16.11 -3.03
C GLU A 3 -12.59 15.53 -3.58
N ALA A 4 -12.77 15.54 -4.90
CA ALA A 4 -13.94 14.96 -5.55
C ALA A 4 -14.06 13.45 -5.27
N ALA A 5 -12.94 12.73 -5.33
CA ALA A 5 -12.90 11.31 -4.99
C ALA A 5 -13.23 11.01 -3.51
N TRP A 6 -12.96 11.94 -2.60
CA TRP A 6 -13.31 11.79 -1.17
C TRP A 6 -14.76 12.16 -0.88
N GLY A 7 -15.34 13.10 -1.63
CA GLY A 7 -16.75 13.50 -1.50
C GLY A 7 -17.75 12.52 -2.14
N ASP A 8 -17.27 11.55 -2.92
CA ASP A 8 -18.11 10.54 -3.56
C ASP A 8 -18.57 9.46 -2.57
N ALA A 9 -19.83 9.56 -2.13
CA ALA A 9 -20.46 8.61 -1.21
C ALA A 9 -20.61 7.18 -1.78
N GLU A 10 -20.57 7.02 -3.10
CA GLU A 10 -20.66 5.73 -3.75
C GLU A 10 -19.29 5.06 -3.93
N ARG A 11 -18.19 5.79 -3.70
CA ARG A 11 -16.86 5.21 -3.79
C ARG A 11 -16.63 4.20 -2.67
N ARG A 12 -16.41 2.95 -3.07
CA ARG A 12 -16.15 1.82 -2.16
C ARG A 12 -14.68 1.44 -2.03
N ALA A 13 -13.76 2.21 -2.61
CA ALA A 13 -12.34 1.89 -2.58
C ALA A 13 -11.47 3.13 -2.35
N PHE A 14 -10.42 2.96 -1.56
CA PHE A 14 -9.43 4.01 -1.33
C PHE A 14 -8.03 3.45 -1.10
N GLY A 15 -7.05 4.33 -1.31
CA GLY A 15 -5.67 4.10 -0.92
C GLY A 15 -5.12 5.28 -0.13
N MET A 16 -4.43 5.01 0.97
CA MET A 16 -3.88 6.02 1.86
C MET A 16 -2.45 5.67 2.27
N GLN A 17 -1.56 6.66 2.21
CA GLN A 17 -0.22 6.54 2.75
C GLN A 17 -0.16 7.20 4.13
N ILE A 18 0.44 6.51 5.09
CA ILE A 18 0.63 6.97 6.46
C ILE A 18 2.13 7.01 6.73
N GLY A 19 2.63 8.12 7.25
CA GLY A 19 4.02 8.26 7.65
C GLY A 19 4.40 9.71 7.75
N ASN A 20 5.23 10.04 8.73
CA ASN A 20 5.75 11.38 8.93
C ASN A 20 6.93 11.62 7.99
N ASP A 21 7.33 12.88 7.80
CA ASP A 21 8.56 13.24 7.08
C ASP A 21 9.83 12.97 7.92
N ALA A 22 9.77 11.91 8.73
CA ALA A 22 10.89 11.41 9.49
C ALA A 22 12.02 10.99 8.52
N PRO A 23 13.28 11.26 8.86
CA PRO A 23 14.42 10.95 7.99
C PRO A 23 14.59 9.47 7.65
N ASP A 24 13.90 8.58 8.38
CA ASP A 24 13.97 7.14 8.14
C ASP A 24 13.13 6.69 6.94
N GLY A 25 12.25 7.54 6.39
CA GLY A 25 11.46 7.23 5.20
C GLY A 25 10.50 6.06 5.38
N ARG A 26 10.20 5.64 6.61
CA ARG A 26 9.23 4.58 6.89
C ARG A 26 7.82 5.07 6.61
N ARG A 27 7.07 4.30 5.82
CA ARG A 27 5.68 4.60 5.46
C ARG A 27 4.86 3.32 5.43
N LEU A 28 3.58 3.45 5.75
CA LEU A 28 2.56 2.44 5.49
C LEU A 28 1.72 2.87 4.29
N LEU A 29 1.26 1.89 3.52
CA LEU A 29 0.26 2.05 2.49
C LEU A 29 -0.91 1.12 2.85
N VAL A 30 -2.09 1.71 3.03
CA VAL A 30 -3.35 0.99 3.26
C VAL A 30 -4.16 1.07 1.97
N LEU A 31 -4.55 -0.08 1.43
CA LEU A 31 -5.46 -0.18 0.29
C LEU A 31 -6.68 -0.97 0.72
N ALA A 32 -7.87 -0.43 0.47
CA ALA A 32 -9.13 -1.05 0.84
C ALA A 32 -10.09 -1.05 -0.33
N ASN A 33 -10.73 -2.20 -0.56
CA ASN A 33 -11.84 -2.37 -1.47
C ASN A 33 -13.04 -2.93 -0.70
N ALA A 34 -13.98 -2.07 -0.36
CA ALA A 34 -15.26 -2.44 0.23
C ALA A 34 -16.32 -2.79 -0.83
N GLY A 35 -15.99 -2.66 -2.12
CA GLY A 35 -16.86 -3.05 -3.23
C GLY A 35 -16.94 -4.58 -3.39
N GLU A 36 -17.88 -5.05 -4.20
CA GLU A 36 -18.06 -6.48 -4.47
C GLU A 36 -17.12 -7.01 -5.56
N ALA A 37 -16.83 -6.17 -6.55
CA ALA A 37 -15.93 -6.52 -7.65
C ALA A 37 -14.47 -6.34 -7.24
N ALA A 38 -13.59 -7.16 -7.81
CA ALA A 38 -12.16 -6.95 -7.71
C ALA A 38 -11.72 -5.69 -8.48
N ILE A 39 -10.67 -5.04 -8.00
CA ILE A 39 -10.13 -3.81 -8.62
C ILE A 39 -8.61 -3.84 -8.67
N ASP A 40 -8.05 -3.07 -9.59
CA ASP A 40 -6.60 -2.87 -9.72
C ASP A 40 -6.20 -1.51 -9.16
N PHE A 41 -5.37 -1.53 -8.13
CA PHE A 41 -4.71 -0.33 -7.61
C PHE A 41 -3.43 -0.05 -8.39
N GLN A 42 -3.34 1.16 -8.95
CA GLN A 42 -2.10 1.68 -9.55
C GLN A 42 -1.29 2.42 -8.49
N LEU A 43 -0.11 1.90 -8.17
CA LEU A 43 0.75 2.50 -7.15
C LEU A 43 1.47 3.74 -7.69
N ALA A 44 1.63 4.75 -6.83
CA ALA A 44 2.33 5.98 -7.20
C ALA A 44 3.80 5.69 -7.58
N ARG A 45 4.31 6.39 -8.60
CA ARG A 45 5.71 6.28 -9.05
C ARG A 45 6.68 7.09 -8.19
N VAL A 46 6.21 8.24 -7.68
CA VAL A 46 7.06 9.26 -7.03
C VAL A 46 7.29 8.96 -5.54
N VAL A 47 6.25 8.53 -4.82
CA VAL A 47 6.40 8.10 -3.42
C VAL A 47 6.74 6.62 -3.43
N GLY A 48 8.04 6.40 -3.70
CA GLY A 48 8.60 5.16 -4.20
C GLY A 48 8.53 4.00 -3.23
N GLY A 49 8.01 2.87 -3.70
CA GLY A 49 8.32 1.58 -3.11
C GLY A 49 9.84 1.31 -3.04
N PRO A 50 10.24 0.10 -2.66
CA PRO A 50 9.41 -1.11 -2.64
C PRO A 50 8.43 -1.14 -1.46
N TRP A 51 7.23 -1.69 -1.71
CA TRP A 51 6.15 -1.88 -0.74
C TRP A 51 6.03 -3.36 -0.38
N THR A 52 6.44 -3.73 0.83
CA THR A 52 6.37 -5.11 1.31
C THR A 52 5.01 -5.36 1.97
N PRO A 53 4.24 -6.38 1.55
CA PRO A 53 3.00 -6.76 2.21
C PRO A 53 3.26 -7.12 3.69
N LEU A 54 2.44 -6.57 4.60
CA LEU A 54 2.46 -6.88 6.03
C LEU A 54 1.19 -7.62 6.47
N PHE A 55 0.06 -7.28 5.86
CA PHE A 55 -1.25 -7.82 6.22
C PHE A 55 -2.14 -7.91 4.98
N ASP A 56 -2.92 -8.97 4.89
CA ASP A 56 -3.81 -9.25 3.77
C ASP A 56 -5.04 -10.02 4.26
N THR A 57 -6.22 -9.42 4.19
CA THR A 57 -7.47 -10.05 4.63
C THR A 57 -7.94 -11.20 3.72
N THR A 58 -7.34 -11.36 2.54
CA THR A 58 -7.64 -12.50 1.66
C THR A 58 -7.02 -13.80 2.18
N ALA A 59 -6.01 -13.71 3.05
CA ALA A 59 -5.47 -14.83 3.79
C ALA A 59 -6.25 -15.06 5.09
N MET A 60 -6.58 -16.32 5.40
CA MET A 60 -7.36 -16.69 6.59
C MET A 60 -6.75 -16.21 7.92
N ASP A 61 -5.42 -16.16 8.00
CA ASP A 61 -4.68 -15.73 9.20
C ASP A 61 -4.15 -14.28 9.09
N GLY A 62 -4.54 -13.57 8.03
CA GLY A 62 -4.09 -12.21 7.75
C GLY A 62 -2.65 -12.11 7.23
N ARG A 63 -1.93 -13.23 7.08
CA ARG A 63 -0.53 -13.21 6.62
C ARG A 63 -0.47 -13.21 5.10
N PRO A 64 0.25 -12.26 4.48
CA PRO A 64 0.37 -12.22 3.02
C PRO A 64 0.99 -13.50 2.46
N VAL A 65 0.32 -14.08 1.46
CA VAL A 65 0.85 -15.23 0.70
C VAL A 65 2.01 -14.78 -0.18
N ALA A 66 1.85 -13.66 -0.88
CA ALA A 66 2.91 -13.00 -1.62
C ALA A 66 3.76 -12.14 -0.67
N ARG A 67 5.05 -12.44 -0.59
CA ARG A 67 6.03 -11.67 0.21
C ARG A 67 6.88 -10.73 -0.61
N GLU A 68 6.77 -10.82 -1.94
CA GLU A 68 7.51 -9.96 -2.85
C GLU A 68 7.04 -8.52 -2.72
N ALA A 69 8.01 -7.61 -2.66
CA ALA A 69 7.71 -6.20 -2.52
C ALA A 69 7.27 -5.61 -3.86
N LEU A 70 6.18 -4.84 -3.84
CA LEU A 70 5.65 -4.17 -5.01
C LEU A 70 6.50 -2.95 -5.34
N LYS A 71 6.88 -2.83 -6.61
CA LYS A 71 7.66 -1.69 -7.11
C LYS A 71 6.78 -0.44 -7.18
N ALA A 72 7.42 0.72 -7.13
CA ALA A 72 6.77 1.98 -7.47
C ALA A 72 6.18 1.90 -8.89
N GLY A 73 4.97 2.44 -9.09
CA GLY A 73 4.27 2.29 -10.38
C GLY A 73 3.70 0.91 -10.67
N GLY A 74 3.85 -0.06 -9.75
CA GLY A 74 3.27 -1.39 -9.91
C GLY A 74 1.75 -1.39 -9.75
N THR A 75 1.16 -2.54 -10.08
CA THR A 75 -0.28 -2.79 -9.92
C THR A 75 -0.49 -3.83 -8.83
N LEU A 76 -1.47 -3.60 -7.95
CA LEU A 76 -1.98 -4.60 -7.02
C LEU A 76 -3.42 -4.93 -7.36
N HIS A 77 -3.69 -6.20 -7.62
CA HIS A 77 -5.05 -6.72 -7.76
C HIS A 77 -5.64 -6.98 -6.37
N LEU A 78 -6.76 -6.35 -6.04
CA LEU A 78 -7.44 -6.54 -4.76
C LEU A 78 -8.87 -7.07 -4.98
N PRO A 79 -9.20 -8.27 -4.46
CA PRO A 79 -10.58 -8.76 -4.48
C PRO A 79 -11.58 -7.81 -3.83
N GLY A 80 -12.86 -8.03 -4.11
CA GLY A 80 -13.94 -7.36 -3.39
C GLY A 80 -13.90 -7.68 -1.89
N ARG A 81 -14.33 -6.72 -1.07
CA ARG A 81 -14.42 -6.86 0.40
C ARG A 81 -13.08 -7.25 1.03
N ALA A 82 -11.98 -6.65 0.58
CA ALA A 82 -10.63 -6.95 1.04
C ALA A 82 -9.82 -5.70 1.39
N LEU A 83 -8.82 -5.88 2.25
CA LEU A 83 -7.88 -4.85 2.68
C LEU A 83 -6.46 -5.43 2.73
N VAL A 84 -5.49 -4.63 2.29
CA VAL A 84 -4.07 -4.93 2.43
C VAL A 84 -3.33 -3.77 3.09
N VAL A 85 -2.32 -4.11 3.89
CA VAL A 85 -1.38 -3.15 4.46
C VAL A 85 0.01 -3.50 3.96
N LEU A 86 0.70 -2.52 3.39
CA LEU A 86 2.08 -2.63 2.94
C LEU A 86 2.96 -1.66 3.69
N ALA A 87 4.23 -2.01 3.86
CA ALA A 87 5.24 -1.14 4.44
C ALA A 87 6.37 -0.86 3.47
N ARG A 88 6.84 0.38 3.52
CA ARG A 88 8.13 0.78 3.00
C ARG A 88 9.11 0.81 4.17
N SER A 89 10.16 0.00 4.08
CA SER A 89 11.27 0.06 5.03
C SER A 89 12.20 1.23 4.69
N ALA A 90 12.90 1.74 5.71
CA ALA A 90 14.01 2.65 5.50
C ALA A 90 15.03 2.02 4.54
N ALA A 91 15.59 2.81 3.63
CA ALA A 91 16.79 2.36 2.92
C ALA A 91 17.87 2.05 3.97
N PRO A 92 18.64 0.96 3.84
CA PRO A 92 19.75 0.72 4.74
C PRO A 92 20.69 1.92 4.71
N ARG A 93 21.02 2.50 5.88
CA ARG A 93 22.05 3.54 5.97
C ARG A 93 23.34 2.93 5.40
N LYS A 94 23.97 3.59 4.44
CA LYS A 94 25.36 3.28 4.08
C LYS A 94 26.18 3.39 5.37
N ALA A 95 26.82 2.30 5.78
CA ALA A 95 27.83 2.36 6.81
C ALA A 95 28.90 3.35 6.32
N VAL A 96 29.10 4.44 7.07
CA VAL A 96 30.24 5.31 6.85
C VAL A 96 31.46 4.48 7.26
N ALA A 97 32.30 4.11 6.30
CA ALA A 97 33.60 3.54 6.60
C ALA A 97 34.39 4.62 7.36
N GLY A 98 34.74 4.33 8.61
CA GLY A 98 35.64 5.14 9.41
C GLY A 98 37.09 4.97 9.01
#